data_AF-A0A919VQN6-F1
#
_entry.id   AF-A0A919VQN6-F1
#
_cell.length_a   1.000
_cell.length_b   1.000
_cell.length_c   1.000
_cell.angle_alpha   90.00
_cell.angle_beta   90.00
_cell.angle_gamma   90.00
#
_symmetry.space_group_name_H-M   'P 1'
#
loop_
_entity.id
_entity.type
_entity.pdbx_description
1 polymer ?
#
loop_
_entity_poly.entity_id
_entity_poly.type
_entity_poly.pdbx_seq_one_letter_code
_entity_poly.pdbx_strand_id
1 'polypeptide(L)'
;MAVRMTSSVLKVVAALLADPEGEHYGLKIMHATSLPSGTLYPILVRLERAGWVEARWEDVDPAAEGRPTRRYYRLTATGASEARREVNAMQQQMSRAIGAPGLST
;
A
#
# COMPACT_ATOMS: atom_id res chain seq x y z
N MET A 1 -7.89 -10.93 9.32
CA MET A 1 -8.00 -9.74 10.19
C MET A 1 -8.41 -8.55 9.32
N ALA A 2 -9.41 -7.76 9.69
CA ALA A 2 -9.84 -6.62 8.86
C ALA A 2 -8.83 -5.47 8.93
N VAL A 3 -8.36 -4.99 7.76
CA VAL A 3 -7.44 -3.84 7.69
C VAL A 3 -8.27 -2.56 7.76
N ARG A 4 -8.02 -1.71 8.76
CA ARG A 4 -8.62 -0.37 8.82
C ARG A 4 -8.14 0.49 7.65
N MET A 5 -9.04 0.82 6.72
CA MET A 5 -8.76 1.71 5.58
C MET A 5 -8.72 3.18 5.99
N THR A 6 -7.54 3.64 6.40
CA THR A 6 -7.25 5.09 6.55
C THR A 6 -6.72 5.67 5.24
N SER A 7 -6.67 7.00 5.13
CA SER A 7 -6.04 7.67 3.99
C SER A 7 -4.60 7.21 3.74
N SER A 8 -3.81 7.02 4.80
CA SER A 8 -2.44 6.50 4.68
C SER A 8 -2.40 5.06 4.18
N VAL A 9 -3.32 4.19 4.64
CA VAL A 9 -3.40 2.80 4.14
C VAL A 9 -3.80 2.78 2.67
N LEU A 10 -4.78 3.59 2.27
CA LEU A 10 -5.18 3.73 0.87
C LEU A 10 -4.04 4.21 -0.02
N LYS A 11 -3.23 5.18 0.43
CA LYS A 11 -2.03 5.61 -0.30
C LYS A 11 -1.05 4.46 -0.53
N VAL A 12 -0.76 3.66 0.50
CA VAL A 12 0.16 2.51 0.38
C VAL A 12 -0.40 1.46 -0.58
N VAL A 13 -1.68 1.11 -0.42
CA VAL A 13 -2.34 0.11 -1.26
C VAL A 13 -2.44 0.57 -2.72
N ALA A 14 -2.76 1.85 -2.95
CA ALA A 14 -2.77 2.44 -4.29
C ALA A 14 -1.37 2.46 -4.93
N ALA A 15 -0.33 2.76 -4.16
CA ALA A 15 1.05 2.74 -4.65
C ALA A 15 1.49 1.32 -5.07
N LEU A 16 1.09 0.29 -4.32
CA LEU A 16 1.37 -1.10 -4.69
C LEU A 16 0.52 -1.58 -5.89
N LEU A 17 -0.72 -1.11 -6.01
CA LEU A 17 -1.60 -1.43 -7.15
C LEU A 17 -1.15 -0.81 -8.48
N ALA A 18 -0.26 0.19 -8.46
CA ALA A 18 0.30 0.79 -9.67
C ALA A 18 1.16 -0.21 -10.46
N ASP A 19 1.73 -1.20 -9.77
CA ASP A 19 2.52 -2.29 -10.33
C ASP A 19 2.36 -3.53 -9.43
N PRO A 20 1.23 -4.27 -9.57
CA PRO A 20 0.83 -5.31 -8.61
C PRO A 20 1.68 -6.58 -8.70
N GLU A 21 2.26 -6.86 -9.87
CA GLU A 21 3.16 -8.01 -10.07
C GLU A 21 4.62 -7.69 -9.68
N GLY A 22 4.97 -6.40 -9.58
CA GLY A 22 6.32 -5.95 -9.25
C GLY A 22 6.66 -6.01 -7.75
N GLU A 23 7.93 -6.27 -7.46
CA GLU A 23 8.50 -6.12 -6.12
C GLU A 23 8.86 -4.64 -5.84
N HIS A 24 8.41 -4.11 -4.70
CA HIS A 24 8.70 -2.73 -4.29
C HIS A 24 9.51 -2.71 -2.99
N TYR A 25 10.70 -2.12 -3.01
CA TYR A 25 11.46 -1.92 -1.76
C TYR A 25 10.94 -0.70 -0.99
N GLY A 26 11.03 -0.74 0.34
CA GLY A 26 10.37 0.23 1.23
C GLY A 26 10.59 1.71 0.88
N LEU A 27 11.80 2.10 0.43
CA LEU A 27 12.10 3.48 0.05
C LEU A 27 11.35 3.93 -1.22
N LYS A 28 11.15 3.04 -2.21
CA LYS A 28 10.30 3.33 -3.38
C LYS A 28 8.86 3.62 -2.97
N ILE A 29 8.33 2.84 -2.01
CA ILE A 29 6.97 3.04 -1.48
C ILE A 29 6.88 4.34 -0.68
N MET A 30 7.89 4.68 0.13
CA MET A 30 7.94 5.97 0.84
C MET A 30 7.87 7.15 -0.14
N HIS A 31 8.67 7.11 -1.21
CA HIS A 31 8.67 8.17 -2.22
C HIS A 31 7.33 8.28 -2.96
N ALA A 32 6.73 7.15 -3.35
CA ALA A 32 5.45 7.13 -4.05
C ALA A 32 4.27 7.63 -3.19
N THR A 33 4.34 7.45 -1.87
CA THR A 33 3.26 7.77 -0.94
C THR A 33 3.45 9.09 -0.18
N SER A 34 4.67 9.63 -0.21
CA SER A 34 5.14 10.72 0.66
C SER A 34 4.89 10.46 2.15
N LEU A 35 4.87 9.19 2.56
CA LEU A 35 4.69 8.80 3.96
C LEU A 35 6.05 8.65 4.66
N PRO A 36 6.19 9.15 5.90
CA PRO A 36 7.40 8.91 6.67
C PRO A 36 7.49 7.43 7.08
N SER A 37 8.72 6.97 7.34
CA SER A 37 9.02 5.58 7.73
C SER A 37 8.19 5.11 8.93
N GLY A 38 8.05 5.95 9.95
CA GLY A 38 7.25 5.67 11.15
C GLY A 38 5.75 5.47 10.89
N THR A 39 5.25 5.85 9.72
CA THR A 39 3.88 5.57 9.27
C THR A 39 3.84 4.39 8.30
N LEU A 40 4.76 4.35 7.34
CA LEU A 40 4.77 3.32 6.30
C LEU A 40 4.95 1.91 6.87
N TYR A 41 5.99 1.68 7.68
CA TYR A 41 6.31 0.31 8.10
C TYR A 41 5.23 -0.31 8.99
N PRO A 42 4.60 0.41 9.93
CA PRO A 42 3.42 -0.11 10.63
C PRO A 42 2.21 -0.40 9.72
N ILE A 43 2.07 0.29 8.59
CA ILE A 43 1.05 -0.07 7.57
C ILE A 43 1.44 -1.39 6.90
N LEU A 44 2.67 -1.51 6.40
CA LEU A 44 3.15 -2.72 5.72
C LEU A 44 3.03 -3.97 6.61
N VAL A 45 3.41 -3.87 7.89
CA VAL A 45 3.25 -4.97 8.87
C VAL A 45 1.79 -5.37 9.05
N ARG A 46 0.86 -4.42 9.06
CA ARG A 46 -0.58 -4.74 9.17
C ARG A 46 -1.12 -5.40 7.91
N LEU A 47 -0.69 -4.94 6.74
CA LEU A 47 -1.05 -5.54 5.45
C LEU A 47 -0.49 -6.96 5.32
N GLU A 48 0.75 -7.17 5.76
CA GLU A 48 1.41 -8.48 5.82
C GLU A 48 0.65 -9.44 6.75
N ARG A 49 0.33 -9.00 7.98
CA ARG A 49 -0.50 -9.78 8.92
C ARG A 49 -1.91 -10.07 8.42
N ALA A 50 -2.44 -9.22 7.54
CA ALA A 50 -3.74 -9.44 6.91
C ALA A 50 -3.66 -10.34 5.66
N GLY A 51 -2.47 -10.74 5.23
CA GLY A 51 -2.24 -11.55 4.03
C GLY A 51 -2.39 -10.76 2.73
N TRP A 52 -2.39 -9.43 2.77
CA TRP A 52 -2.52 -8.58 1.59
C TRP A 52 -1.18 -8.34 0.90
N VAL A 53 -0.10 -8.34 1.68
CA VAL A 53 1.25 -8.11 1.20
C VAL A 53 2.13 -9.27 1.64
N GLU A 54 2.99 -9.71 0.75
CA GLU A 54 4.13 -10.56 1.09
C GLU A 54 5.40 -9.71 1.15
N ALA A 55 6.32 -10.07 2.03
CA ALA A 55 7.60 -9.39 2.17
C ALA A 55 8.75 -10.37 2.03
N ARG A 56 9.76 -9.98 1.25
CA ARG A 56 10.96 -10.78 0.99
C ARG A 56 12.21 -9.96 1.28
N TRP A 57 13.17 -10.57 1.95
CA TRP A 57 14.51 -9.99 2.01
C TRP A 57 15.28 -10.35 0.74
N GLU A 58 15.97 -9.36 0.20
CA GLU A 58 16.91 -9.56 -0.89
C GLU A 58 17.97 -10.59 -0.48
N ASP A 59 18.27 -11.52 -1.39
CA ASP A 59 19.23 -12.59 -1.18
C ASP A 59 20.57 -12.20 -1.81
N VAL A 60 21.28 -11.29 -1.12
CA VAL A 60 22.61 -10.77 -1.52
C VAL A 60 23.50 -10.63 -0.29
N ASP A 61 24.81 -10.75 -0.48
CA ASP A 61 25.79 -10.42 0.55
C ASP A 61 25.93 -8.88 0.69
N PRO A 62 25.56 -8.29 1.83
CA PRO A 62 25.68 -6.84 2.05
C PRO A 62 27.11 -6.31 1.91
N ALA A 63 28.12 -7.12 2.24
CA ALA A 63 29.52 -6.71 2.17
C ALA A 63 30.01 -6.64 0.72
N ALA A 64 29.60 -7.60 -0.12
CA ALA A 64 29.88 -7.59 -1.55
C ALA A 64 29.15 -6.43 -2.26
N GLU A 65 27.91 -6.14 -1.84
CA GLU A 65 27.05 -5.14 -2.50
C GLU A 65 27.28 -3.70 -1.98
N GLY A 66 28.05 -3.54 -0.90
CA GLY A 66 28.35 -2.24 -0.29
C GLY A 66 27.13 -1.52 0.30
N ARG A 67 26.03 -2.23 0.57
CA ARG A 67 24.79 -1.68 1.11
C ARG A 67 23.99 -2.72 1.91
N PRO A 68 23.11 -2.30 2.84
CA PRO A 68 22.18 -3.22 3.48
C PRO A 68 21.25 -3.93 2.48
N THR A 69 20.84 -5.15 2.84
CA THR A 69 19.81 -5.89 2.11
C THR A 69 18.50 -5.11 2.04
N ARG A 70 17.84 -5.12 0.88
CA ARG A 70 16.51 -4.52 0.73
C ARG A 70 15.44 -5.48 1.22
N ARG A 71 14.39 -4.93 1.85
CA ARG A 71 13.13 -5.65 2.04
C ARG A 71 12.15 -5.22 0.95
N TYR A 72 11.76 -6.18 0.12
CA TYR A 72 10.80 -6.05 -0.95
C TYR A 72 9.40 -6.43 -0.46
N TYR A 73 8.40 -5.77 -1.03
CA TYR A 73 6.99 -5.97 -0.74
C TYR A 73 6.22 -6.11 -2.05
N ARG A 74 5.29 -7.07 -2.10
CA ARG A 74 4.41 -7.29 -3.25
C ARG A 74 2.99 -7.58 -2.74
N LEU A 75 1.97 -7.22 -3.53
CA LEU A 75 0.61 -7.63 -3.23
C LEU A 75 0.47 -9.14 -3.48
N THR A 76 -0.24 -9.82 -2.59
CA THR A 76 -0.74 -11.16 -2.88
C THR A 76 -1.93 -11.06 -3.85
N ALA A 77 -2.31 -12.15 -4.52
CA ALA A 77 -3.49 -12.15 -5.40
C ALA A 77 -4.77 -11.71 -4.64
N THR A 78 -4.96 -12.22 -3.42
CA THR A 78 -6.05 -11.80 -2.54
C THR A 78 -5.92 -10.33 -2.16
N GLY A 79 -4.71 -9.89 -1.78
CA GLY A 79 -4.42 -8.50 -1.44
C GLY A 79 -4.73 -7.53 -2.57
N ALA A 80 -4.37 -7.86 -3.80
CA ALA A 80 -4.67 -7.04 -4.98
C ALA A 80 -6.16 -6.92 -5.27
N SER A 81 -6.92 -8.01 -5.13
CA SER A 81 -8.38 -8.02 -5.27
C SER A 81 -9.06 -7.13 -4.22
N GLU A 82 -8.72 -7.35 -2.95
CA GLU A 82 -9.27 -6.59 -1.83
C GLU A 82 -8.90 -5.10 -1.92
N ALA A 83 -7.64 -4.81 -2.24
CA ALA A 83 -7.12 -3.47 -2.49
C ALA A 83 -7.92 -2.71 -3.54
N ARG A 84 -8.18 -3.36 -4.69
CA ARG A 84 -8.95 -2.77 -5.78
C ARG A 84 -10.37 -2.43 -5.32
N ARG A 85 -11.01 -3.33 -4.56
CA ARG A 85 -12.34 -3.08 -4.00
C ARG A 85 -12.36 -1.85 -3.12
N GLU A 86 -11.44 -1.75 -2.16
CA GLU A 86 -11.42 -0.63 -1.20
C GLU A 86 -11.09 0.71 -1.88
N VAL A 87 -10.16 0.74 -2.84
CA VAL A 87 -9.83 1.95 -3.60
C VAL A 87 -11.04 2.41 -4.43
N ASN A 88 -11.72 1.49 -5.11
CA ASN A 88 -12.92 1.80 -5.90
C ASN A 88 -14.07 2.31 -4.99
N ALA A 89 -14.27 1.67 -3.83
CA ALA A 89 -15.29 2.10 -2.87
C ALA A 89 -15.05 3.52 -2.37
N MET A 90 -13.80 3.87 -2.05
CA MET A 90 -13.43 5.23 -1.63
C MET A 90 -13.65 6.25 -2.75
N GLN A 91 -13.28 5.93 -3.99
CA GLN A 91 -13.50 6.81 -5.14
C GLN A 91 -14.99 7.09 -5.36
N GLN A 92 -15.85 6.07 -5.25
CA GLN A 92 -17.30 6.20 -5.36
C GLN A 92 -17.90 7.03 -4.21
N GLN A 93 -17.41 6.86 -2.98
CA GLN A 93 -17.84 7.68 -1.85
C GLN A 93 -17.47 9.14 -2.06
N MET A 94 -16.25 9.42 -2.52
CA MET A 94 -15.77 10.78 -2.77
C MET A 94 -16.52 11.45 -3.93
N SER A 95 -16.80 10.72 -5.02
CA SER A 95 -17.58 11.25 -6.14
C SER A 95 -19.01 11.59 -5.73
N ARG A 96 -19.63 10.80 -4.83
CA ARG A 96 -20.96 11.09 -4.28
C ARG A 96 -20.95 12.32 -3.37
N ALA A 97 -19.91 12.47 -2.54
CA ALA A 97 -19.79 13.60 -1.63
C ALA A 97 -19.57 14.93 -2.37
N ILE A 98 -18.75 14.92 -3.44
CA ILE A 98 -18.50 16.09 -4.29
C ILE A 98 -19.69 16.39 -5.21
N GLY A 99 -20.36 15.34 -5.69
CA GLY A 99 -21.49 15.43 -6.61
C GLY A 99 -22.86 15.61 -5.94
N ALA A 100 -22.93 15.80 -4.61
CA ALA A 100 -24.17 16.11 -3.92
C ALA A 100 -24.48 17.62 -4.04
N PRO A 101 -25.42 18.05 -4.91
CA PRO A 101 -25.86 19.44 -4.91
C PRO A 101 -26.55 19.75 -3.58
N GLY A 102 -26.22 20.92 -3.01
CA GLY A 102 -26.86 21.42 -1.80
C GLY A 102 -28.38 21.39 -1.93
N LEU A 103 -29.04 20.76 -0.96
CA LEU A 103 -30.49 20.81 -0.80
C LEU A 103 -30.91 22.27 -0.64
N SER A 104 -31.41 22.86 -1.72
CA SER A 104 -32.26 24.05 -1.69
C SER A 104 -33.71 23.58 -1.79
N THR A 105 -34.38 23.58 -0.63
CA THR A 105 -35.83 23.69 -0.49
C THR A 105 -36.11 24.56 0.72
#